data_AF-A0A7W0CUV8-F1
#
_entry.id   AF-A0A7W0CUV8-F1
#
_cell.length_a   1.000
_cell.length_b   1.000
_cell.length_c   1.000
_cell.angle_alpha   90.00
_cell.angle_beta   90.00
_cell.angle_gamma   90.00
#
_symmetry.space_group_name_H-M   'P 1'
#
loop_
_entity.id
_entity.type
_entity.pdbx_description
1 polymer ?
#
loop_
_entity_poly.entity_id
_entity_poly.type
_entity_poly.pdbx_seq_one_letter_code
_entity_poly.pdbx_strand_id
1 'polypeptide(L)'
;MIPSNAARSPASEVKDRQPTPYGQRLLLRHLREPLYLSTELLQRATRSYRSALSTSRLPTSRTIVLGVVERTTAGNLIIADLAAMLTNRAYIPADSSYEVRMADQLIASGRAFVKPLRYDNNFEVFPDFVLTDTDPWQYVEVWGMPGREAYERRKRDKQAHYRQAGIDLLGWDVNQPLPEMRRPHP
;
A
#
# COMPACT_ATOMS: atom_id res chain seq x y z
N MET A 1 -10.02 -2.23 41.83
CA MET A 1 -9.87 -1.22 40.76
C MET A 1 -8.61 -1.60 39.99
N ILE A 2 -8.76 -2.33 38.88
CA ILE A 2 -7.60 -2.78 38.07
C ILE A 2 -7.23 -1.62 37.16
N PRO A 3 -5.97 -1.15 37.13
CA PRO A 3 -5.58 -0.15 36.14
C PRO A 3 -5.63 -0.82 34.77
N SER A 4 -6.59 -0.41 33.93
CA SER A 4 -6.70 -0.84 32.54
C SER A 4 -5.54 -0.21 31.74
N ASN A 5 -4.33 -0.75 31.91
CA ASN A 5 -3.16 -0.46 31.09
C ASN A 5 -3.13 -1.37 29.84
N ALA A 6 -4.31 -1.71 29.30
CA ALA A 6 -4.41 -2.53 28.11
C ALA A 6 -3.87 -1.73 26.93
N ALA A 7 -2.73 -2.17 26.39
CA ALA A 7 -2.22 -1.69 25.12
C ALA A 7 -3.35 -1.79 24.09
N ARG A 8 -3.74 -0.65 23.52
CA ARG A 8 -4.71 -0.62 22.41
C ARG A 8 -3.91 -0.64 21.12
N SER A 9 -4.37 -1.47 20.19
CA SER A 9 -3.77 -1.54 18.85
C SER A 9 -4.66 -0.86 17.82
N PRO A 10 -4.68 0.49 17.72
CA PRO A 10 -5.50 1.15 16.72
C PRO A 10 -4.99 0.82 15.31
N ALA A 11 -5.91 0.37 14.44
CA ALA A 11 -5.76 0.39 12.99
C ALA A 11 -6.56 1.56 12.44
N SER A 12 -5.90 2.58 11.88
CA SER A 12 -6.60 3.76 11.34
C SER A 12 -5.80 4.47 10.26
N GLU A 13 -6.51 5.20 9.41
CA GLU A 13 -5.91 6.17 8.49
C GLU A 13 -5.20 7.29 9.26
N VAL A 14 -3.99 7.62 8.81
CA VAL A 14 -3.23 8.79 9.23
C VAL A 14 -3.83 10.04 8.60
N LYS A 15 -4.38 10.92 9.43
CA LYS A 15 -4.93 12.22 9.04
C LYS A 15 -3.82 13.24 8.82
N ASP A 16 -2.86 13.29 9.74
CA ASP A 16 -1.79 14.28 9.72
C ASP A 16 -0.52 13.79 10.42
N ARG A 17 0.61 14.40 10.06
CA ARG A 17 1.97 14.06 10.47
C ARG A 17 2.73 15.34 10.77
N GLN A 18 3.08 15.57 12.04
CA GLN A 18 3.77 16.80 12.44
C GLN A 18 5.09 16.49 13.17
N PRO A 19 6.19 17.15 12.82
CA PRO A 19 7.46 16.97 13.53
C PRO A 19 7.36 17.50 14.96
N THR A 20 8.14 16.91 15.86
CA THR A 20 8.32 17.35 17.24
C THR A 20 9.81 17.26 17.60
N PRO A 21 10.28 17.88 18.70
CA PRO A 21 11.68 17.75 19.11
C PRO A 21 12.15 16.31 19.35
N TYR A 22 11.23 15.39 19.65
CA TYR A 22 11.54 14.00 20.04
C TYR A 22 11.16 12.97 18.96
N GLY A 23 10.70 13.42 17.79
CA GLY A 23 10.22 12.54 16.72
C GLY A 23 9.01 13.13 16.04
N GLN A 24 7.88 12.43 16.08
CA GLN A 24 6.70 12.81 15.29
C GLN A 24 5.39 12.62 16.06
N ARG A 25 4.47 13.55 15.84
CA ARG A 25 3.06 13.49 16.25
C ARG A 25 2.20 12.98 15.09
N LEU A 26 1.44 11.92 15.31
CA LEU A 26 0.43 11.39 14.39
C LEU A 26 -0.97 11.73 14.86
N LEU A 27 -1.76 12.25 13.93
CA LEU A 27 -3.21 12.33 14.07
C LEU A 27 -3.83 11.21 13.25
N LEU A 28 -4.69 10.41 13.88
CA LEU A 28 -5.45 9.35 13.21
C LEU A 28 -6.90 9.80 13.02
N ARG A 29 -7.58 9.36 11.96
CA ARG A 29 -8.98 9.75 11.72
C ARG A 29 -9.94 9.29 12.81
N HIS A 30 -9.71 8.12 13.40
CA HIS A 30 -10.62 7.50 14.37
C HIS A 30 -10.16 7.62 15.82
N LEU A 31 -9.04 8.31 16.08
CA LEU A 31 -8.54 8.57 17.43
C LEU A 31 -8.46 10.07 17.69
N ARG A 32 -9.07 10.53 18.79
CA ARG A 32 -9.08 11.95 19.16
C ARG A 32 -7.72 12.40 19.70
N GLU A 33 -7.09 11.56 20.52
CA GLU A 33 -5.80 11.85 21.12
C GLU A 33 -4.67 11.64 20.11
N PRO A 34 -3.68 12.55 20.04
CA PRO A 34 -2.51 12.36 19.20
C PRO A 34 -1.68 11.18 19.72
N LEU A 35 -1.06 10.47 18.78
CA LEU A 35 -0.03 9.48 19.08
C LEU A 35 1.35 10.06 18.82
N TYR A 36 2.32 9.71 19.67
CA TYR A 36 3.70 10.17 19.54
C TYR A 36 4.61 9.00 19.20
N LEU A 37 5.52 9.18 18.24
CA LEU A 37 6.56 8.21 17.93
C LEU A 37 7.93 8.85 18.00
N SER A 38 8.90 8.09 18.51
CA SER A 38 10.28 8.54 18.56
C SER A 38 10.91 8.63 17.17
N THR A 39 11.99 9.39 17.06
CA THR A 39 12.79 9.50 15.84
C THR A 39 13.30 8.12 15.38
N GLU A 40 13.73 7.27 16.31
CA GLU A 40 14.27 5.93 16.04
C GLU A 40 13.20 5.01 15.46
N LEU A 41 12.01 4.99 16.07
CA LEU A 41 10.87 4.22 15.56
C LEU A 41 10.46 4.74 14.17
N LEU A 42 10.40 6.05 13.98
CA LEU A 42 10.08 6.64 12.68
C LEU A 42 11.09 6.24 11.60
N GLN A 43 12.39 6.26 11.90
CA GLN A 43 13.44 5.84 10.97
C GLN A 43 13.35 4.34 10.63
N ARG A 44 13.08 3.48 11.62
CA ARG A 44 12.86 2.04 11.40
C ARG A 44 11.62 1.80 10.54
N ALA A 45 10.51 2.45 10.87
CA ALA A 45 9.26 2.33 10.16
C ALA A 45 9.38 2.84 8.72
N THR A 46 10.04 3.98 8.50
CA THR A 46 10.24 4.54 7.15
C THR A 46 11.08 3.61 6.27
N ARG A 47 12.07 2.91 6.85
CA ARG A 47 12.87 1.91 6.12
C ARG A 47 12.06 0.68 5.71
N SER A 48 11.13 0.25 6.57
CA SER A 48 10.33 -0.97 6.40
C SER A 48 9.09 -0.75 5.54
N TYR A 49 8.46 0.43 5.66
CA TYR A 49 7.19 0.80 5.02
C TYR A 49 7.35 2.06 4.16
N ARG A 50 8.37 2.04 3.28
CA ARG A 50 8.80 3.22 2.49
C ARG A 50 7.65 3.88 1.74
N SER A 51 6.84 3.10 1.04
CA SER A 51 5.73 3.62 0.22
C SER A 51 4.63 4.25 1.07
N ALA A 52 4.31 3.66 2.23
CA ALA A 52 3.29 4.15 3.14
C ALA A 52 3.70 5.43 3.87
N LEU A 53 5.00 5.56 4.19
CA LEU A 53 5.55 6.67 4.98
C LEU A 53 6.34 7.70 4.16
N SER A 54 6.32 7.58 2.83
CA SER A 54 6.89 8.55 1.89
C SER A 54 6.42 9.98 2.19
N THR A 55 7.34 10.93 2.03
CA THR A 55 7.04 12.36 2.15
C THR A 55 6.20 12.85 0.97
N SER A 56 6.51 12.37 -0.23
CA SER A 56 5.70 12.61 -1.44
C SER A 56 4.50 11.66 -1.45
N ARG A 57 3.30 12.22 -1.44
CA ARG A 57 2.03 11.49 -1.44
C ARG A 57 1.12 11.96 -2.55
N LEU A 58 0.43 10.99 -3.18
CA LEU A 58 -0.62 11.31 -4.14
C LEU A 58 -1.85 11.81 -3.37
N PRO A 59 -2.63 12.77 -3.91
CA PRO A 59 -3.87 13.22 -3.28
C PRO A 59 -4.91 12.09 -3.08
N THR A 60 -4.79 11.02 -3.86
CA THR A 60 -5.62 9.82 -3.79
C THR A 60 -5.04 8.74 -2.89
N SER A 61 -3.79 8.85 -2.45
CA SER A 61 -3.22 7.87 -1.53
C SER A 61 -3.62 8.12 -0.08
N ARG A 62 -3.58 7.06 0.71
CA ARG A 62 -3.86 7.00 2.14
C ARG A 62 -2.80 6.15 2.82
N THR A 63 -2.48 6.48 4.07
CA THR A 63 -1.59 5.69 4.92
C THR A 63 -2.43 5.09 6.04
N ILE A 64 -2.52 3.76 6.10
CA ILE A 64 -3.11 3.04 7.23
C ILE A 64 -1.98 2.64 8.17
N VAL A 65 -2.16 2.89 9.47
CA VAL A 65 -1.21 2.48 10.51
C VAL A 65 -1.91 1.55 11.48
N LEU A 66 -1.24 0.45 11.82
CA LEU A 66 -1.51 -0.37 12.97
C LEU A 66 -0.39 -0.12 13.98
N GLY A 67 -0.71 0.45 15.15
CA GLY A 67 0.30 0.77 16.16
C GLY A 67 0.06 0.01 17.46
N VAL A 68 1.12 -0.39 18.17
CA VAL A 68 1.05 -0.80 19.57
C VAL A 68 1.19 0.47 20.42
N VAL A 69 0.16 0.82 21.18
CA VAL A 69 0.10 2.09 21.93
C VAL A 69 0.20 1.87 23.43
N GLU A 70 1.05 2.66 24.07
CA GLU A 70 1.22 2.73 25.52
C GLU A 70 0.84 4.12 26.03
N ARG A 71 0.38 4.20 27.27
CA ARG A 71 0.13 5.49 27.94
C ARG A 71 1.25 5.77 28.93
N THR A 72 1.85 6.95 28.81
CA THR A 72 2.88 7.39 29.75
C THR A 72 2.26 7.84 31.08
N THR A 73 3.07 7.96 32.12
CA THR A 73 2.63 8.51 33.43
C THR A 73 2.11 9.95 33.32
N ALA A 74 2.65 10.74 32.39
CA ALA A 74 2.17 12.08 32.06
C ALA A 74 0.87 12.09 31.21
N GLY A 75 0.35 10.92 30.87
CA GLY A 75 -0.91 10.75 30.13
C GLY A 75 -0.77 10.79 28.61
N ASN A 76 0.42 10.93 28.03
CA ASN A 76 0.60 10.91 26.57
C ASN A 76 0.46 9.48 26.01
N LEU A 77 -0.03 9.37 24.78
CA LEU A 77 -0.07 8.10 24.06
C LEU A 77 1.15 7.97 23.14
N ILE A 78 2.01 6.98 23.41
CA ILE A 78 3.20 6.70 22.61
C ILE A 78 3.00 5.43 21.78
N ILE A 79 3.56 5.41 20.58
CA ILE A 79 3.62 4.22 19.74
C ILE A 79 4.93 3.50 20.06
N ALA A 80 4.83 2.29 20.60
CA ALA A 80 5.97 1.43 20.89
C ALA A 80 6.44 0.66 19.64
N ASP A 81 5.50 0.26 18.79
CA ASP A 81 5.78 -0.34 17.49
C ASP A 81 4.66 -0.07 16.49
N LEU A 82 4.95 -0.19 15.19
CA LEU A 82 3.94 0.01 14.15
C LEU A 82 4.17 -0.80 12.88
N ALA A 83 3.06 -1.07 12.19
CA ALA A 83 3.00 -1.40 10.78
C ALA A 83 2.29 -0.30 10.00
N ALA A 84 2.70 -0.06 8.75
CA ALA A 84 2.09 0.93 7.89
C ALA A 84 1.85 0.38 6.48
N MET A 85 0.70 0.73 5.90
CA MET A 85 0.28 0.29 4.57
C MET A 85 -0.16 1.47 3.73
N LEU A 86 0.33 1.54 2.49
CA LEU A 86 -0.15 2.49 1.49
C LEU A 86 -1.42 1.92 0.87
N THR A 87 -2.43 2.77 0.71
CA THR A 87 -3.68 2.42 0.03
C THR A 87 -4.13 3.56 -0.87
N ASN A 88 -5.06 3.30 -1.80
CA ASN A 88 -5.79 4.36 -2.49
C ASN A 88 -7.02 4.83 -1.69
N ARG A 89 -7.88 5.68 -2.27
CA ARG A 89 -9.10 6.18 -1.58
C ARG A 89 -10.13 5.10 -1.28
N ALA A 90 -10.13 4.02 -2.06
CA ALA A 90 -10.99 2.86 -1.85
C ALA A 90 -10.37 1.83 -0.89
N TYR A 91 -9.29 2.20 -0.17
CA TYR A 91 -8.56 1.34 0.75
C TYR A 91 -7.95 0.08 0.12
N ILE A 92 -7.71 0.08 -1.20
CA ILE A 92 -6.99 -1.00 -1.89
C ILE A 92 -5.50 -0.87 -1.57
N PRO A 93 -4.85 -1.91 -1.01
CA PRO A 93 -3.42 -1.91 -0.71
C PRO A 93 -2.55 -1.74 -1.95
N ALA A 94 -1.45 -1.01 -1.81
CA ALA A 94 -0.48 -0.77 -2.88
C ALA A 94 0.95 -0.81 -2.33
N ASP A 95 1.86 -1.47 -3.05
CA ASP A 95 3.29 -1.49 -2.71
C ASP A 95 4.00 -0.23 -3.25
N SER A 96 3.36 0.53 -4.13
CA SER A 96 3.91 1.76 -4.74
C SER A 96 2.85 2.82 -5.05
N SER A 97 3.28 4.07 -5.25
CA SER A 97 2.38 5.13 -5.74
C SER A 97 1.87 4.87 -7.16
N TYR A 98 2.59 4.07 -7.95
CA TYR A 98 2.15 3.70 -9.29
C TYR A 98 1.00 2.71 -9.25
N GLU A 99 1.03 1.73 -8.35
CA GLU A 99 -0.11 0.85 -8.09
C GLU A 99 -1.34 1.63 -7.60
N VAL A 100 -1.17 2.68 -6.79
CA VAL A 100 -2.29 3.57 -6.43
C VAL A 100 -2.94 4.17 -7.68
N ARG A 101 -2.13 4.68 -8.63
CA ARG A 101 -2.66 5.23 -9.91
C ARG A 101 -3.38 4.18 -10.74
N MET A 102 -2.81 2.97 -10.81
CA MET A 102 -3.42 1.86 -11.54
C MET A 102 -4.76 1.47 -10.92
N ALA A 103 -4.82 1.28 -9.59
CA ALA A 103 -6.05 0.97 -8.88
C ALA A 103 -7.12 2.07 -9.08
N ASP A 104 -6.74 3.34 -8.97
CA ASP A 104 -7.63 4.47 -9.21
C ASP A 104 -8.19 4.46 -10.65
N GLN A 105 -7.36 4.13 -11.64
CA GLN A 105 -7.78 4.04 -13.04
C GLN A 105 -8.71 2.86 -13.31
N LEU A 106 -8.43 1.68 -12.74
CA LEU A 106 -9.29 0.51 -12.84
C LEU A 106 -10.68 0.81 -12.25
N ILE A 107 -10.73 1.48 -11.10
CA ILE A 107 -11.98 1.93 -10.46
C ILE A 107 -12.71 2.95 -11.33
N ALA A 108 -12.00 3.99 -11.77
CA ALA A 108 -12.60 5.04 -12.61
C ALA A 108 -13.16 4.49 -13.93
N SER A 109 -12.57 3.41 -14.43
CA SER A 109 -13.00 2.72 -15.65
C SER A 109 -14.06 1.64 -15.41
N GLY A 110 -14.51 1.46 -14.17
CA GLY A 110 -15.54 0.49 -13.81
C GLY A 110 -15.16 -0.97 -14.06
N ARG A 111 -13.86 -1.29 -14.00
CA ARG A 111 -13.36 -2.66 -14.16
C ARG A 111 -13.64 -3.49 -12.90
N ALA A 112 -13.97 -4.77 -13.07
CA ALA A 112 -13.96 -5.71 -11.95
C ALA A 112 -12.56 -6.30 -11.80
N PHE A 113 -11.99 -6.22 -10.61
CA PHE A 113 -10.64 -6.74 -10.36
C PHE A 113 -10.44 -7.13 -8.90
N VAL A 114 -9.41 -7.95 -8.67
CA VAL A 114 -8.87 -8.26 -7.34
C VAL A 114 -7.41 -7.80 -7.27
N LYS A 115 -6.97 -7.35 -6.10
CA LYS A 115 -5.55 -7.16 -5.77
C LYS A 115 -5.11 -8.39 -4.98
N PRO A 116 -4.35 -9.33 -5.57
CA PRO A 116 -3.85 -10.48 -4.83
C PRO A 116 -3.01 -10.04 -3.64
N LEU A 117 -3.30 -10.59 -2.46
CA LEU A 117 -2.46 -10.44 -1.28
C LEU A 117 -1.48 -11.61 -1.22
N ARG A 118 -0.28 -11.38 -0.67
CA ARG A 118 0.78 -12.40 -0.57
C ARG A 118 0.40 -13.65 0.24
N TYR A 119 -0.73 -13.62 0.94
CA TYR A 119 -1.27 -14.74 1.72
C TYR A 119 -2.36 -15.52 0.96
N ASP A 120 -2.71 -15.10 -0.25
CA ASP A 120 -3.67 -15.79 -1.09
C ASP A 120 -2.97 -16.98 -1.78
N ASN A 121 -3.14 -18.19 -1.23
CA ASN A 121 -2.48 -19.42 -1.72
C ASN A 121 -2.94 -19.87 -3.13
N ASN A 122 -3.88 -19.15 -3.75
CA ASN A 122 -4.43 -19.51 -5.06
C ASN A 122 -3.60 -18.99 -6.24
N PHE A 123 -2.55 -18.19 -5.98
CA PHE A 123 -1.71 -17.61 -7.03
C PHE A 123 -0.29 -18.17 -6.94
N GLU A 124 0.14 -18.89 -7.98
CA GLU A 124 1.53 -19.35 -8.12
C GLU A 124 2.50 -18.17 -8.40
N VAL A 125 1.99 -17.16 -9.11
CA VAL A 125 2.65 -15.85 -9.29
C VAL A 125 1.64 -14.76 -8.95
N PHE A 126 2.07 -13.76 -8.17
CA PHE A 126 1.24 -12.65 -7.72
C PHE A 126 1.38 -11.47 -8.70
N PRO A 127 0.43 -11.27 -9.63
CA PRO A 127 0.34 -10.03 -10.38
C PRO A 127 -0.06 -8.88 -9.46
N ASP A 128 0.14 -7.65 -9.93
CA ASP A 128 -0.29 -6.49 -9.16
C ASP A 128 -1.81 -6.45 -9.06
N PHE A 129 -2.53 -6.72 -10.15
CA PHE A 129 -3.98 -6.87 -10.14
C PHE A 129 -4.41 -8.02 -11.07
N VAL A 130 -5.62 -8.54 -10.85
CA VAL A 130 -6.27 -9.50 -11.76
C VAL A 130 -7.63 -8.96 -12.13
N LEU A 131 -7.88 -8.77 -13.42
CA LEU A 131 -9.17 -8.35 -13.95
C LEU A 131 -10.06 -9.59 -14.05
N THR A 132 -11.19 -9.54 -13.36
CA THR A 132 -12.14 -10.65 -13.24
C THR A 132 -13.37 -10.47 -14.12
N ASP A 133 -13.43 -9.36 -14.86
CA ASP A 133 -14.45 -9.06 -15.87
C ASP A 133 -14.08 -9.52 -17.29
N THR A 134 -12.98 -10.25 -17.45
CA THR A 134 -12.56 -10.89 -18.71
C THR A 134 -12.63 -12.41 -18.58
N ASP A 135 -12.83 -13.10 -19.70
CA ASP A 135 -12.71 -14.56 -19.77
C ASP A 135 -11.73 -14.94 -20.90
N PRO A 136 -10.54 -15.50 -20.59
CA PRO A 136 -10.03 -15.76 -19.23
C PRO A 136 -9.70 -14.47 -18.45
N TRP A 137 -9.48 -14.59 -17.13
CA TRP A 137 -9.01 -13.47 -16.31
C TRP A 137 -7.68 -12.90 -16.84
N GLN A 138 -7.59 -11.57 -16.92
CA GLN A 138 -6.40 -10.86 -17.40
C GLN A 138 -5.55 -10.36 -16.22
N TYR A 139 -4.24 -10.58 -16.28
CA TYR A 139 -3.30 -10.13 -15.25
C TYR A 139 -2.80 -8.72 -15.55
N VAL A 140 -2.59 -7.91 -14.51
CA VAL A 140 -2.06 -6.55 -14.62
C VAL A 140 -0.76 -6.43 -13.84
N GLU A 141 0.27 -5.86 -14.46
CA GLU A 141 1.56 -5.55 -13.83
C GLU A 141 1.94 -4.08 -13.99
N VAL A 142 2.45 -3.48 -12.91
CA VAL A 142 2.89 -2.09 -12.84
C VAL A 142 4.42 -2.04 -12.76
N TRP A 143 5.05 -1.65 -13.87
CA TRP A 143 6.49 -1.66 -13.98
C TRP A 143 7.12 -0.33 -13.52
N GLY A 144 7.38 -0.19 -12.22
CA GLY A 144 7.80 1.07 -11.57
C GLY A 144 9.30 1.37 -11.36
N MET A 145 10.26 0.47 -11.64
CA MET A 145 11.69 0.71 -11.34
C MET A 145 12.64 0.50 -12.54
N PRO A 146 12.53 1.31 -13.61
CA PRO A 146 13.38 1.18 -14.79
C PRO A 146 14.87 1.35 -14.47
N GLY A 147 15.74 0.63 -15.19
CA GLY A 147 17.17 0.91 -15.22
C GLY A 147 18.03 0.21 -14.16
N ARG A 148 17.46 -0.71 -13.37
CA ARG A 148 18.24 -1.67 -12.57
C ARG A 148 18.24 -3.03 -13.24
N GLU A 149 19.41 -3.60 -13.52
CA GLU A 149 19.52 -4.90 -14.20
C GLU A 149 18.71 -6.01 -13.50
N ALA A 150 18.74 -6.06 -12.18
CA ALA A 150 17.97 -7.02 -11.39
C ALA A 150 16.45 -6.82 -11.50
N TYR A 151 16.00 -5.60 -11.78
CA TYR A 151 14.59 -5.31 -12.02
C TYR A 151 14.18 -5.71 -13.43
N GLU A 152 14.98 -5.34 -14.45
CA GLU A 152 14.71 -5.71 -15.84
C GLU A 152 14.73 -7.23 -16.03
N ARG A 153 15.61 -7.95 -15.31
CA ARG A 153 15.62 -9.41 -15.28
C ARG A 153 14.30 -9.96 -14.73
N ARG A 154 13.87 -9.49 -13.55
CA ARG A 154 12.58 -9.91 -12.94
C ARG A 154 11.38 -9.61 -13.84
N LYS A 155 11.36 -8.45 -14.52
CA LYS A 155 10.33 -8.09 -15.50
C LYS A 155 10.29 -9.11 -16.65
N ARG A 156 11.45 -9.42 -17.26
CA ARG A 156 11.55 -10.42 -18.33
C ARG A 156 11.14 -11.81 -17.86
N ASP A 157 11.58 -12.24 -16.69
CA ASP A 157 11.28 -13.56 -16.14
C ASP A 157 9.76 -13.71 -15.89
N LYS A 158 9.11 -12.71 -15.28
CA LYS A 158 7.64 -12.67 -15.12
C LYS A 158 6.92 -12.71 -16.46
N GLN A 159 7.33 -11.88 -17.43
CA GLN A 159 6.72 -11.85 -18.76
C GLN A 159 6.86 -13.19 -19.50
N ALA A 160 8.02 -13.85 -19.38
CA ALA A 160 8.25 -15.16 -19.96
C ALA A 160 7.36 -16.23 -19.31
N HIS A 161 7.25 -16.22 -17.98
CA HIS A 161 6.37 -17.12 -17.24
C HIS A 161 4.90 -16.96 -17.68
N TYR A 162 4.38 -15.73 -17.69
CA TYR A 162 2.99 -15.48 -18.14
C TYR A 162 2.75 -15.93 -19.57
N ARG A 163 3.70 -15.67 -20.47
CA ARG A 163 3.62 -16.11 -21.87
C ARG A 163 3.60 -17.65 -21.98
N GLN A 164 4.44 -18.34 -21.22
CA GLN A 164 4.48 -19.81 -21.20
C GLN A 164 3.20 -20.41 -20.62
N ALA A 165 2.61 -19.76 -19.63
CA ALA A 165 1.34 -20.16 -19.01
C ALA A 165 0.09 -19.78 -19.84
N GLY A 166 0.25 -19.06 -20.96
CA GLY A 166 -0.88 -18.58 -21.77
C GLY A 166 -1.74 -17.52 -21.07
N ILE A 167 -1.18 -16.82 -20.07
CA ILE A 167 -1.87 -15.77 -19.31
C ILE A 167 -1.89 -14.48 -20.12
N ASP A 168 -3.08 -13.90 -20.26
CA ASP A 168 -3.24 -12.58 -20.85
C ASP A 168 -2.72 -11.50 -19.88
N LEU A 169 -1.80 -10.66 -20.35
CA LEU A 169 -1.06 -9.71 -19.54
C LEU A 169 -1.23 -8.27 -20.05
N LEU A 170 -1.77 -7.42 -19.20
CA LEU A 170 -1.70 -5.96 -19.32
C LEU A 170 -0.55 -5.43 -18.48
N GLY A 171 0.59 -5.13 -19.11
CA GLY A 171 1.74 -4.51 -18.45
C GLY A 171 1.79 -3.01 -18.68
N TRP A 172 1.86 -2.20 -17.62
CA TRP A 172 2.08 -0.75 -17.73
C TRP A 172 3.51 -0.37 -17.32
N ASP A 173 4.27 0.23 -18.23
CA ASP A 173 5.54 0.88 -17.91
C ASP A 173 5.28 2.30 -17.41
N VAL A 174 5.74 2.63 -16.20
CA VAL A 174 5.38 3.91 -15.56
C VAL A 174 5.97 5.14 -16.26
N ASN A 175 6.90 4.96 -17.19
CA ASN A 175 7.42 6.01 -18.06
C ASN A 175 6.53 6.28 -19.27
N GLN A 176 5.57 5.39 -19.55
CA GLN A 176 4.57 5.56 -20.58
C GLN A 176 3.28 6.12 -19.97
N PRO A 177 2.43 6.79 -20.77
CA PRO A 177 1.10 7.17 -20.33
C PRO A 177 0.34 5.96 -19.76
N LEU A 178 -0.46 6.21 -18.73
CA LEU A 178 -1.32 5.18 -18.15
C LEU A 178 -2.28 4.67 -19.24
N PRO A 179 -2.37 3.34 -19.48
CA PRO A 179 -3.19 2.80 -20.55
C PRO A 179 -4.67 3.11 -20.31
N GLU A 180 -5.41 3.32 -21.40
CA GLU A 180 -6.87 3.34 -21.35
C GLU A 180 -7.38 1.96 -20.93
N MET A 181 -8.22 1.91 -19.91
CA MET A 181 -8.83 0.67 -19.44
C MET A 181 -10.25 0.61 -19.97
N ARG A 182 -10.45 -0.03 -21.11
CA ARG A 182 -11.81 -0.26 -21.61
C ARG A 182 -12.42 -1.44 -20.88
N ARG A 183 -13.65 -1.26 -20.40
CA ARG A 183 -14.45 -2.36 -19.88
C ARG A 183 -14.92 -3.22 -21.06
N PRO A 184 -14.83 -4.57 -20.98
CA PRO A 184 -15.46 -5.43 -21.96
C PRO A 184 -16.95 -5.09 -22.08
N HIS A 185 -17.48 -5.05 -23.31
CA HIS A 185 -18.92 -4.91 -23.49
C HIS A 185 -19.61 -6.17 -22.93
N PRO A 186 -20.74 -6.02 -22.22
CA PRO A 186 -21.52 -7.15 -21.71
C PRO A 186 -22.09 -8.01 -22.83
#